data_AF-F3GKA0-F1
#
_entry.id   AF-F3GKA0-F1
#
_cell.length_a   1.000
_cell.length_b   1.000
_cell.length_c   1.000
_cell.angle_alpha   90.00
_cell.angle_beta   90.00
_cell.angle_gamma   90.00
#
_symmetry.space_group_name_H-M   'P 1'
#
loop_
_entity.id
_entity.type
_entity.pdbx_description
1 polymer ?
#
loop_
_entity_poly.entity_id
_entity_poly.type
_entity_poly.pdbx_seq_one_letter_code
_entity_poly.pdbx_strand_id
1 'polypeptide(L)'
;MAFDAFIWIDGIAGESRDSAHQDWIEATAFNLAATQGVSRTASSSGGATVGRVYLSDFSIVKLVDSSTPKIFQACCAGQHLKKVILSLYRAG
;
A
#
# COMPACT_ATOMS: atom_id res chain seq x y z
N MET A 1 14.46 -12.67 2.48
CA MET A 1 14.41 -12.81 1.00
C MET A 1 14.41 -11.41 0.41
N ALA A 2 15.26 -11.15 -0.58
CA ALA A 2 15.26 -9.86 -1.27
C ALA A 2 14.07 -9.78 -2.24
N PHE A 3 13.45 -8.62 -2.34
CA PHE A 3 12.42 -8.28 -3.30
C PHE A 3 12.65 -6.84 -3.74
N ASP A 4 12.21 -6.52 -4.95
CA ASP A 4 12.16 -5.15 -5.44
C ASP A 4 10.70 -4.71 -5.44
N ALA A 5 10.43 -3.56 -4.84
CA ALA A 5 9.10 -2.99 -4.77
C ALA A 5 9.12 -1.57 -5.31
N PHE A 6 8.25 -1.33 -6.29
CA PHE A 6 8.09 -0.03 -6.94
C PHE A 6 6.68 0.48 -6.72
N ILE A 7 6.54 1.76 -6.40
CA ILE A 7 5.27 2.40 -6.13
C ILE A 7 5.09 3.59 -7.06
N TRP A 8 3.96 3.59 -7.76
CA TRP A 8 3.51 4.72 -8.55
C TRP A 8 2.36 5.41 -7.85
N ILE A 9 2.45 6.73 -7.75
CA ILE A 9 1.42 7.58 -7.17
C ILE A 9 1.06 8.65 -8.20
N ASP A 10 -0.23 8.81 -8.48
CA ASP A 10 -0.70 9.82 -9.42
C ASP A 10 -0.26 11.23 -8.98
N GLY A 11 0.51 11.91 -9.83
CA GLY A 11 1.05 13.25 -9.56
C GLY A 11 2.30 13.33 -8.68
N ILE A 12 2.86 12.19 -8.21
CA ILE A 12 4.08 12.17 -7.39
C ILE A 12 5.12 11.24 -8.02
N ALA A 13 6.12 11.84 -8.68
CA ALA A 13 7.29 11.14 -9.19
C ALA A 13 8.30 10.81 -8.07
N GLY A 14 8.89 9.63 -8.15
CA GLY A 14 10.03 9.16 -7.35
C GLY A 14 11.36 9.25 -8.09
N GLU A 15 12.31 8.40 -7.69
CA GLU A 15 13.70 8.42 -8.19
C GLU A 15 14.16 7.09 -8.79
N SER A 16 13.26 6.13 -8.97
CA SER A 16 13.66 4.82 -9.47
C SER A 16 14.26 4.92 -10.87
N ARG A 17 15.37 4.20 -11.05
CA ARG A 17 16.12 4.10 -12.31
C ARG A 17 15.88 2.77 -13.03
N ASP A 18 14.94 1.98 -12.54
CA ASP A 18 14.57 0.73 -13.18
C ASP A 18 13.90 0.99 -14.54
N SER A 19 14.29 0.22 -15.55
CA SER A 19 13.81 0.41 -16.92
C SER A 19 12.29 0.20 -17.09
N ALA A 20 11.68 -0.63 -16.24
CA ALA A 20 10.23 -0.89 -16.26
C ALA A 20 9.45 0.04 -15.32
N HIS A 21 10.12 0.72 -14.38
CA HIS A 21 9.51 1.57 -13.35
C HIS A 21 10.24 2.92 -13.21
N GLN A 22 10.60 3.53 -14.34
CA GLN A 22 11.28 4.82 -14.37
C GLN A 22 10.46 5.89 -13.62
N ASP A 23 11.09 6.62 -12.71
CA ASP A 23 10.47 7.67 -11.88
C ASP A 23 9.41 7.17 -10.89
N TRP A 24 9.41 5.86 -10.60
CA TRP A 24 8.62 5.31 -9.50
C TRP A 24 9.35 5.46 -8.17
N ILE A 25 8.63 5.23 -7.08
CA ILE A 25 9.18 5.25 -5.72
C ILE A 25 9.63 3.84 -5.35
N GLU A 26 10.86 3.71 -4.85
CA GLU A 26 11.38 2.43 -4.37
C GLU A 26 10.97 2.22 -2.90
N ALA A 27 10.38 1.06 -2.61
CA ALA A 27 9.95 0.68 -1.28
C ALA A 27 10.78 -0.49 -0.74
N THR A 28 11.07 -0.43 0.56
CA THR A 28 11.83 -1.44 1.29
C THR A 28 10.91 -2.40 2.05
N ALA A 29 9.70 -1.98 2.39
CA ALA A 29 8.68 -2.82 3.01
C ALA A 29 7.28 -2.30 2.73
N PHE A 30 6.29 -3.18 2.81
CA PHE A 30 4.88 -2.82 2.77
C PHE A 30 4.08 -3.74 3.72
N ASN A 31 2.91 -3.27 4.16
CA ASN A 31 1.97 -4.03 4.96
C ASN A 31 0.55 -3.79 4.44
N LEU A 32 -0.18 -4.88 4.22
CA LEU A 32 -1.60 -4.89 3.93
C LEU A 32 -2.23 -5.98 4.79
N ALA A 33 -3.16 -5.62 5.67
CA ALA A 33 -3.85 -6.57 6.53
C ALA A 33 -5.36 -6.50 6.36
N ALA A 34 -5.98 -7.67 6.48
CA ALA A 34 -7.43 -7.84 6.47
C ALA A 34 -7.83 -8.75 7.63
N THR A 35 -8.72 -8.28 8.48
CA THR A 35 -9.17 -9.00 9.67
C THR A 35 -10.68 -9.20 9.61
N GLN A 36 -11.12 -10.46 9.66
CA GLN A 36 -12.53 -10.79 9.78
C GLN A 36 -12.87 -11.05 11.26
N GLY A 37 -13.67 -10.17 11.85
CA GLY A 37 -14.03 -10.18 13.28
C GLY A 37 -15.25 -11.04 13.62
N VAL A 38 -15.52 -12.12 12.87
CA VAL A 38 -16.66 -13.02 13.17
C VAL A 38 -16.30 -14.02 14.27
N SER A 39 -17.30 -14.40 15.07
CA SER A 39 -17.16 -15.47 16.04
C SER A 39 -16.74 -16.78 15.33
N ARG A 40 -15.73 -17.46 15.88
CA ARG A 40 -15.29 -18.77 15.38
C ARG A 40 -16.14 -19.94 15.91
N THR A 41 -16.97 -19.69 16.92
CA THR A 41 -17.70 -20.73 17.68
C THR A 41 -19.20 -20.54 17.69
N ALA A 42 -19.70 -19.33 17.43
CA ALA A 42 -21.12 -19.04 17.32
C ALA A 42 -21.50 -18.90 15.84
N SER A 43 -22.35 -19.80 15.36
CA SER A 43 -23.00 -19.70 14.05
C SER A 43 -24.35 -19.01 14.23
N SER A 44 -24.72 -18.09 13.34
CA SER A 44 -26.12 -17.72 13.22
C SER A 44 -26.90 -18.97 12.81
N SER A 45 -28.00 -19.29 13.48
CA SER A 45 -28.96 -20.30 13.03
C SER A 45 -29.67 -19.78 11.76
N GLY A 46 -28.99 -19.86 10.61
CA GLY A 46 -29.39 -19.30 9.31
C GLY A 46 -28.19 -18.73 8.53
N GLY A 47 -28.45 -18.10 7.36
CA GLY A 47 -27.39 -17.56 6.48
C GLY A 47 -26.87 -16.15 6.84
N ALA A 48 -27.33 -15.55 7.95
CA ALA A 48 -27.02 -14.17 8.30
C ALA A 48 -25.68 -14.05 9.06
N THR A 49 -24.61 -13.64 8.38
CA THR A 49 -23.32 -13.34 9.02
C THR A 49 -23.28 -11.90 9.54
N VAL A 50 -22.85 -11.70 10.79
CA VAL A 50 -22.88 -10.37 11.47
C VAL A 50 -21.58 -9.57 11.26
N GLY A 51 -20.50 -10.17 10.77
CA GLY A 51 -19.19 -9.51 10.63
C GLY A 51 -18.89 -8.97 9.24
N ARG A 52 -18.24 -7.80 9.19
CA ARG A 52 -17.60 -7.23 8.00
C ARG A 52 -16.08 -7.31 8.17
N VAL A 53 -15.36 -7.50 7.06
CA VAL A 53 -13.89 -7.48 7.06
C VAL A 53 -13.43 -6.05 7.34
N TYR A 54 -12.51 -5.91 8.28
CA TYR A 54 -11.74 -4.69 8.49
C TYR A 54 -10.46 -4.75 7.68
N LEU A 55 -10.27 -3.81 6.76
CA LEU A 55 -9.00 -3.61 6.07
C LEU A 55 -8.18 -2.58 6.85
N SER A 56 -6.93 -2.91 7.16
CA SER A 56 -6.01 -1.95 7.73
C SER A 56 -5.56 -0.94 6.68
N ASP A 57 -4.96 0.15 7.14
CA ASP A 57 -4.25 1.07 6.25
C ASP A 57 -3.14 0.33 5.52
N PHE A 58 -2.98 0.66 4.24
CA PHE A 58 -1.86 0.19 3.44
C PHE A 58 -0.62 1.00 3.81
N SER A 59 0.32 0.35 4.51
CA SER A 59 1.51 1.00 5.05
C SER A 59 2.73 0.64 4.22
N ILE A 60 3.60 1.63 3.95
CA ILE A 60 4.82 1.47 3.14
C ILE A 60 6.00 2.04 3.91
N VAL A 61 7.15 1.38 3.80
CA VAL A 61 8.45 1.89 4.23
C VAL A 61 9.30 2.11 3.00
N LYS A 62 9.87 3.31 2.87
CA LYS A 62 10.76 3.72 1.79
C LYS A 62 11.91 4.55 2.33
N LEU A 63 12.98 4.66 1.56
CA LEU A 63 14.04 5.62 1.83
C LEU A 63 13.58 7.04 1.49
N VAL A 64 14.27 8.05 2.05
CA VAL A 64 13.98 9.44 1.74
C VAL A 64 14.48 9.76 0.32
N ASP A 65 13.61 10.29 -0.53
CA ASP A 65 13.91 10.70 -1.91
C ASP A 65 13.15 12.00 -2.26
N SER A 66 13.23 12.46 -3.52
CA SER A 66 12.48 13.64 -4.02
C SER A 66 10.95 13.54 -3.91
N SER A 67 10.40 12.34 -3.74
CA SER A 67 8.97 12.12 -3.58
C SER A 67 8.50 12.41 -2.15
N THR A 68 9.37 12.27 -1.15
CA THR A 68 9.00 12.40 0.28
C THR A 68 8.36 13.75 0.63
N PRO A 69 8.90 14.91 0.23
CA PRO A 69 8.28 16.20 0.52
C PRO A 69 6.89 16.36 -0.12
N LYS A 70 6.68 15.82 -1.33
CA LYS A 70 5.40 15.86 -2.03
C LYS A 70 4.35 14.98 -1.35
N ILE A 71 4.75 13.81 -0.86
CA ILE A 71 3.87 12.92 -0.06
C ILE A 71 3.46 13.63 1.23
N PHE A 72 4.40 14.27 1.93
CA PHE A 72 4.08 15.01 3.15
C PHE A 72 3.21 16.23 2.88
N GLN A 73 3.43 16.95 1.78
CA GLN A 73 2.56 18.04 1.36
C GLN A 73 1.13 17.54 1.11
N ALA A 74 0.97 16.44 0.36
CA ALA A 74 -0.35 15.84 0.10
C ALA A 74 -1.02 15.37 1.40
N CYS A 75 -0.25 14.82 2.34
CA CYS A 75 -0.73 14.41 3.66
C CYS A 75 -1.23 15.62 4.48
N CYS A 76 -0.42 16.68 4.59
CA CYS A 76 -0.80 17.90 5.29
C CYS A 76 -2.01 18.60 4.67
N ALA A 77 -2.18 18.51 3.35
CA ALA A 77 -3.32 19.06 2.64
C ALA A 77 -4.59 18.20 2.75
N GLY A 78 -4.50 16.97 3.27
CA GLY A 78 -5.60 16.00 3.23
C GLY A 78 -6.00 15.63 1.79
N GLN A 79 -5.04 15.69 0.86
CA GLN A 79 -5.32 15.48 -0.56
C GLN A 79 -5.62 14.01 -0.85
N HIS A 80 -6.74 13.76 -1.51
CA HIS A 80 -7.06 12.44 -2.05
C HIS A 80 -6.26 12.16 -3.33
N LEU A 81 -5.42 11.14 -3.28
CA LEU A 81 -4.68 10.62 -4.43
C LEU A 81 -5.59 9.66 -5.21
N LYS A 82 -5.77 9.90 -6.52
CA LYS A 82 -6.73 9.13 -7.32
C LYS A 82 -6.37 7.66 -7.46
N LYS A 83 -5.08 7.37 -7.59
CA LYS A 83 -4.58 6.02 -7.85
C LYS A 83 -3.17 5.85 -7.30
N VAL A 84 -2.95 4.69 -6.69
CA VAL A 84 -1.65 4.20 -6.26
C VAL A 84 -1.49 2.78 -6.78
N ILE A 85 -0.32 2.43 -7.30
CA ILE A 85 0.00 1.10 -7.82
C ILE A 85 1.28 0.62 -7.13
N LEU A 86 1.24 -0.56 -6.51
CA LEU A 86 2.41 -1.25 -6.00
C LEU A 86 2.75 -2.40 -6.96
N SER A 87 3.99 -2.42 -7.44
CA SER A 87 4.55 -3.47 -8.27
C SER A 87 5.62 -4.22 -7.47
N LEU A 88 5.52 -5.55 -7.41
CA LEU A 88 6.39 -6.40 -6.61
C LEU A 88 7.10 -7.42 -7.49
N TYR A 89 8.42 -7.44 -7.38
CA TYR A 89 9.27 -8.42 -8.03
C TYR A 89 10.00 -9.22 -6.98
N ARG A 90 9.92 -10.55 -7.14
CA ARG A 90 10.82 -11.43 -6.39
C ARG A 90 12.21 -11.26 -6.99
N ALA A 91 13.25 -11.21 -6.16
CA ALA A 91 14.62 -11.24 -6.67
C ALA A 91 14.86 -12.50 -7.50
N GLY A 92 15.30 -12.33 -8.76
CA GLY A 92 15.59 -13.41 -9.71
C GLY A 92 15.20 -13.06 -11.13
#